data_AF-A0A2K9LHW0-F1
#
_entry.id   AF-A0A2K9LHW0-F1
#
_cell.length_a   1.000
_cell.length_b   1.000
_cell.length_c   1.000
_cell.angle_alpha   90.00
_cell.angle_beta   90.00
_cell.angle_gamma   90.00
#
_symmetry.space_group_name_H-M   'P 1'
#
loop_
_entity.id
_entity.type
_entity.pdbx_description
1 polymer ?
#
loop_
_entity_poly.entity_id
_entity_poly.type
_entity_poly.pdbx_seq_one_letter_code
_entity_poly.pdbx_strand_id
1 'polypeptide(L)'
;MKLPHKTLNYIAQHLPGLAAPAKKTTELPQGKEYTIDELARACDTTVRNIRAYQDRGLLAPPELRGRKGYYFNSHLARLRVISGLLDRGYSLSSIKDLIDALENGIDLRHLMGLESAITSPWTDEEPILVPMTELIKMFGAYLTPEALARATDLDLMKPEGAMVRVRSMRTLRAGAELVATGIPLEELLDIVRMLRGNVERVANELVRLVGEHVLSNYETEELPPQEEFPKLADLVWRMRPLAEMAVHAELARAMENAASRLLSDRLENIIERMAREKDSK
;
A
#
# COMPACT_ATOMS: atom_id res chain seq x y z
N MET A 1 -2.28 -4.40 -13.16
CA MET A 1 -0.89 -4.92 -13.24
C MET A 1 -0.11 -4.35 -12.06
N LYS A 2 0.41 -5.18 -11.14
CA LYS A 2 1.23 -4.68 -10.02
C LYS A 2 2.65 -4.42 -10.54
N LEU A 3 3.08 -3.17 -10.60
CA LEU A 3 4.44 -2.81 -11.00
C LEU A 3 5.28 -2.65 -9.73
N PRO A 4 6.35 -3.44 -9.52
CA PRO A 4 7.22 -3.27 -8.37
C PRO A 4 7.83 -1.86 -8.35
N HIS A 5 7.94 -1.25 -7.17
CA HIS A 5 8.53 0.08 -6.95
C HIS A 5 9.92 0.27 -7.60
N LYS A 6 10.71 -0.82 -7.72
CA LYS A 6 12.02 -0.82 -8.40
C LYS A 6 11.91 -0.67 -9.92
N THR A 7 10.85 -1.20 -10.52
CA THR A 7 10.57 -1.11 -11.97
C THR A 7 10.16 0.30 -12.36
N LEU A 8 9.39 0.97 -11.50
CA LEU A 8 8.91 2.34 -11.72
C LEU A 8 10.04 3.38 -11.62
N ASN A 9 10.91 3.26 -10.62
CA ASN A 9 12.12 4.10 -10.52
C ASN A 9 13.06 3.94 -11.72
N TYR A 10 13.16 2.72 -12.25
CA TYR A 10 13.98 2.43 -13.43
C TYR A 10 13.47 3.17 -14.68
N ILE A 11 12.15 3.21 -14.89
CA ILE A 11 11.52 3.95 -15.99
C ILE A 11 11.78 5.45 -15.83
N ALA A 12 11.56 6.01 -14.63
CA ALA A 12 11.75 7.44 -14.37
C ALA A 12 13.20 7.90 -14.58
N GLN A 13 14.19 7.08 -14.24
CA GLN A 13 15.62 7.39 -14.41
C GLN A 13 16.05 7.44 -15.87
N HIS A 14 15.46 6.62 -16.74
CA HIS A 14 15.91 6.44 -18.12
C HIS A 14 15.06 7.20 -19.14
N LEU A 15 13.91 7.73 -18.74
CA LEU A 15 12.95 8.41 -19.62
C LEU A 15 12.46 9.76 -19.06
N PRO A 16 13.37 10.70 -18.71
CA PRO A 16 13.02 11.94 -17.99
C PRO A 16 12.19 12.95 -18.80
N GLY A 17 12.21 12.88 -20.14
CA GLY A 17 11.57 13.85 -21.04
C GLY A 17 10.10 13.58 -21.39
N LEU A 18 9.52 12.46 -20.95
CA LEU A 18 8.09 12.17 -21.12
C LEU A 18 7.23 12.68 -19.94
N ALA A 19 7.85 13.32 -18.95
CA ALA A 19 7.20 13.88 -17.76
C ALA A 19 6.82 15.37 -17.89
N ALA A 20 6.86 15.93 -19.09
CA ALA A 20 6.45 17.30 -19.40
C ALA A 20 5.48 17.27 -20.58
N PRO A 21 4.41 18.10 -20.57
CA PRO A 21 3.41 18.08 -21.62
C PRO A 21 4.08 18.37 -22.96
N ALA A 22 3.66 17.65 -23.99
CA ALA A 22 4.14 17.81 -25.36
C ALA A 22 3.83 19.23 -25.87
N LYS A 23 4.69 20.20 -25.55
CA LYS A 23 4.82 21.38 -26.40
C LYS A 23 5.40 20.89 -27.71
N LYS A 24 4.64 21.09 -28.79
CA LYS A 24 5.18 21.22 -30.15
C LYS A 24 6.28 22.29 -30.10
N THR A 25 7.50 21.88 -29.78
CA THR A 25 8.67 22.73 -29.88
C THR A 25 9.60 22.08 -30.86
N THR A 26 9.66 22.70 -32.02
CA THR A 26 10.42 22.35 -33.22
C THR A 26 11.94 22.40 -33.02
N GLU A 27 12.46 22.46 -31.79
CA GLU A 27 13.90 22.53 -31.51
C GLU A 27 14.20 21.88 -30.15
N LEU A 28 14.62 20.61 -30.16
CA LEU A 28 15.37 20.00 -29.05
C LEU A 28 16.86 20.04 -29.43
N PRO A 29 17.80 20.23 -28.47
CA PRO A 29 19.22 20.40 -28.75
C PRO A 29 19.73 19.19 -29.54
N GLN A 30 20.60 19.42 -30.53
CA GLN A 30 21.21 18.38 -31.38
C GLN A 30 21.81 17.25 -30.53
N GLY A 31 20.98 16.26 -30.23
CA GLY A 31 21.39 15.04 -29.56
C GLY A 31 22.18 14.19 -30.54
N LYS A 32 23.12 13.40 -30.04
CA LYS A 32 23.91 12.46 -30.84
C LYS A 32 22.99 11.65 -31.76
N GLU A 33 23.27 11.72 -33.06
CA GLU A 33 22.56 10.97 -34.09
C GLU A 33 23.15 9.56 -34.18
N TYR A 34 22.28 8.57 -34.29
CA TYR A 34 22.65 7.17 -34.46
C TYR A 34 22.03 6.65 -35.75
N THR A 35 22.83 5.95 -36.54
CA THR A 35 22.31 5.00 -37.52
C THR A 35 21.71 3.78 -36.79
N ILE A 36 20.91 2.97 -37.49
CA ILE A 36 20.30 1.78 -36.87
C ILE A 36 21.33 0.80 -36.29
N ASP A 37 22.51 0.70 -36.93
CA ASP A 37 23.60 -0.17 -36.48
C ASP A 37 24.31 0.39 -35.24
N GLU A 38 24.49 1.71 -35.19
CA GLU A 38 25.06 2.39 -34.02
C GLU A 38 24.11 2.35 -32.83
N LEU A 39 22.79 2.48 -33.07
CA LEU A 39 21.77 2.37 -32.05
C LEU A 39 21.71 0.94 -31.47
N ALA A 40 21.78 -0.08 -32.34
CA ALA A 40 21.85 -1.48 -31.93
C ALA A 40 23.02 -1.74 -30.99
N ARG A 41 24.23 -1.24 -31.33
CA ARG A 41 25.41 -1.35 -30.47
C ARG A 41 25.26 -0.58 -29.16
N ALA A 42 24.69 0.62 -29.20
CA ALA A 42 24.55 1.47 -28.02
C ALA A 42 23.51 0.96 -26.99
N CYS A 43 22.58 0.12 -27.43
CA CYS A 43 21.55 -0.52 -26.60
C CYS A 43 21.79 -2.01 -26.34
N ASP A 44 22.96 -2.54 -26.75
CA ASP A 44 23.28 -3.96 -26.67
C ASP A 44 22.16 -4.88 -27.21
N THR A 45 21.64 -4.51 -28.38
CA THR A 45 20.54 -5.23 -29.03
C THR A 45 20.82 -5.41 -30.52
N THR A 46 19.91 -6.08 -31.23
CA THR A 46 20.05 -6.31 -32.67
C THR A 46 19.19 -5.36 -33.49
N VAL A 47 19.62 -5.08 -34.73
CA VAL A 47 18.82 -4.33 -35.72
C VAL A 47 17.45 -4.99 -35.93
N ARG A 48 17.39 -6.32 -35.90
CA ARG A 48 16.15 -7.10 -36.01
C ARG A 48 15.17 -6.77 -34.87
N ASN A 49 15.65 -6.68 -33.64
CA ASN A 49 14.82 -6.35 -32.48
C ASN A 49 14.31 -4.91 -32.55
N ILE A 50 15.17 -3.96 -32.94
CA ILE A 50 14.78 -2.56 -33.10
C ILE A 50 13.64 -2.42 -34.12
N ARG A 51 13.75 -3.08 -35.28
CA ARG A 51 12.67 -3.09 -36.28
C ARG A 51 11.40 -3.76 -35.75
N ALA A 52 11.53 -4.88 -35.04
CA ALA A 52 10.38 -5.54 -34.42
C ALA A 52 9.67 -4.67 -33.37
N TYR A 53 10.39 -3.78 -32.67
CA TYR A 53 9.79 -2.81 -31.78
C TYR A 53 9.09 -1.68 -32.53
N GLN A 54 9.64 -1.20 -33.64
CA GLN A 54 8.98 -0.23 -34.51
C GLN A 54 7.70 -0.78 -35.12
N ASP A 55 7.73 -2.00 -35.68
CA ASP A 55 6.57 -2.65 -36.29
C ASP A 55 5.42 -2.86 -35.29
N ARG A 56 5.76 -2.99 -33.99
CA ARG A 56 4.80 -3.12 -32.89
C ARG A 56 4.39 -1.79 -32.26
N GLY A 57 4.88 -0.65 -32.78
CA GLY A 57 4.59 0.67 -32.26
C GLY A 57 5.30 1.03 -30.94
N LEU A 58 6.25 0.22 -30.48
CA LEU A 58 7.02 0.46 -29.24
C LEU A 58 8.11 1.51 -29.42
N LEU A 59 8.51 1.82 -30.64
CA LEU A 59 9.55 2.80 -30.96
C LEU A 59 9.08 3.69 -32.11
N ALA A 60 9.25 5.00 -31.94
CA ALA A 60 8.94 5.97 -32.98
C ALA A 60 9.73 5.68 -34.27
N PRO A 61 9.18 6.01 -35.46
CA PRO A 61 9.90 5.90 -36.70
C PRO A 61 11.11 6.87 -36.72
N PRO A 62 12.19 6.51 -37.42
CA PRO A 62 13.37 7.37 -37.49
C PRO A 62 13.10 8.59 -38.38
N GLU A 63 13.91 9.64 -38.21
CA GLU A 63 13.90 10.77 -39.12
C GLU A 63 14.61 10.37 -40.42
N LEU A 64 13.89 10.42 -41.53
CA LEU A 64 14.42 10.06 -42.83
C LEU A 64 15.13 11.25 -43.46
N ARG A 65 16.43 11.11 -43.69
CA ARG A 65 17.22 12.05 -44.50
C ARG A 65 17.75 11.32 -45.73
N GLY A 66 17.04 11.46 -46.84
CA GLY A 66 17.28 10.70 -48.07
C GLY A 66 16.97 9.21 -47.89
N ARG A 67 17.95 8.34 -48.13
CA ARG A 67 17.81 6.87 -47.97
C ARG A 67 18.25 6.34 -46.60
N LYS A 68 18.71 7.22 -45.69
CA LYS A 68 19.19 6.84 -44.37
C LYS A 68 18.22 7.36 -43.30
N GLY A 69 17.85 6.47 -42.37
CA GLY A 69 17.07 6.81 -41.19
C GLY A 69 17.99 7.10 -40.01
N TYR A 70 17.76 8.23 -39.35
CA TYR A 70 18.51 8.68 -38.19
C TYR A 70 17.67 8.58 -36.92
N TYR A 71 18.31 8.11 -35.86
CA TYR A 71 17.75 7.96 -34.53
C TYR A 71 18.43 8.93 -33.57
N PHE A 72 17.70 9.35 -32.54
CA PHE A 72 18.18 10.30 -31.56
C PHE A 72 18.26 9.68 -30.17
N ASN A 73 18.85 10.41 -29.21
CA ASN A 73 18.94 9.99 -27.81
C ASN A 73 17.58 9.58 -27.19
N SER A 74 16.47 10.14 -27.67
CA SER A 74 15.11 9.73 -27.26
C SER A 74 14.81 8.25 -27.58
N HIS A 75 15.27 7.77 -28.74
CA HIS A 75 15.11 6.39 -29.16
C HIS A 75 15.98 5.46 -28.31
N LEU A 76 17.22 5.89 -28.01
CA LEU A 76 18.14 5.15 -27.13
C LEU A 76 17.57 4.99 -25.72
N ALA A 77 17.05 6.08 -25.14
CA ALA A 77 16.40 6.08 -23.83
C ALA A 77 15.22 5.09 -23.78
N ARG A 78 14.36 5.12 -24.80
CA ARG A 78 13.21 4.21 -24.91
C ARG A 78 13.63 2.74 -25.03
N LEU A 79 14.62 2.45 -25.87
CA LEU A 79 15.14 1.09 -26.04
C LEU A 79 15.74 0.53 -24.74
N ARG A 80 16.41 1.35 -23.93
CA ARG A 80 16.92 0.94 -22.61
C ARG A 80 15.79 0.56 -21.65
N VAL A 81 14.70 1.34 -21.63
CA VAL A 81 13.52 1.01 -20.82
C VAL A 81 12.87 -0.28 -21.28
N ILE A 82 12.67 -0.46 -22.59
CA ILE A 82 12.11 -1.71 -23.15
C ILE A 82 12.97 -2.91 -22.72
N SER A 83 14.30 -2.83 -22.90
CA SER A 83 15.21 -3.92 -22.52
C SER A 83 15.12 -4.24 -21.04
N GLY A 84 15.22 -3.23 -20.16
CA GLY A 84 15.18 -3.46 -18.73
C GLY A 84 13.82 -3.95 -18.23
N LEU A 85 12.71 -3.68 -18.92
CA LEU A 85 11.41 -4.27 -18.60
C LEU A 85 11.32 -5.73 -19.06
N LEU A 86 11.84 -6.05 -20.24
CA LEU A 86 11.91 -7.44 -20.71
C LEU A 86 12.76 -8.31 -19.79
N ASP A 87 13.92 -7.81 -19.32
CA ASP A 87 14.79 -8.52 -18.37
C ASP A 87 14.10 -8.82 -17.03
N ARG A 88 13.06 -8.04 -16.70
CA ARG A 88 12.23 -8.21 -15.50
C ARG A 88 10.99 -9.08 -15.73
N GLY A 89 10.87 -9.69 -16.90
CA GLY A 89 9.79 -10.63 -17.25
C GLY A 89 8.50 -9.99 -17.75
N TYR A 90 8.51 -8.70 -18.10
CA TYR A 90 7.34 -8.06 -18.72
C TYR A 90 7.17 -8.50 -20.17
N SER A 91 5.92 -8.68 -20.61
CA SER A 91 5.63 -8.95 -22.02
C SER A 91 5.68 -7.67 -22.86
N LEU A 92 5.94 -7.82 -24.15
CA LEU A 92 5.97 -6.68 -25.08
C LEU A 92 4.63 -5.94 -25.18
N SER A 93 3.50 -6.63 -25.01
CA SER A 93 2.17 -6.00 -24.99
C SER A 93 2.02 -5.10 -23.76
N SER A 94 2.38 -5.60 -22.56
CA SER A 94 2.32 -4.82 -21.33
C SER A 94 3.27 -3.62 -21.32
N ILE A 95 4.42 -3.75 -21.99
CA ILE A 95 5.35 -2.63 -22.19
C ILE A 95 4.74 -1.59 -23.13
N LYS A 96 4.05 -2.03 -24.19
CA LYS A 96 3.38 -1.14 -25.14
C LYS A 96 2.29 -0.33 -24.46
N ASP A 97 1.41 -0.98 -23.69
CA ASP A 97 0.34 -0.31 -22.96
C ASP A 97 0.90 0.76 -22.00
N LEU A 98 2.04 0.48 -21.37
CA LEU A 98 2.70 1.42 -20.46
C LEU A 98 3.36 2.59 -21.20
N ILE A 99 3.98 2.36 -22.36
CA ILE A 99 4.55 3.43 -23.19
C ILE A 99 3.46 4.29 -23.80
N ASP A 100 2.39 3.67 -24.30
CA ASP A 100 1.21 4.36 -24.85
C ASP A 100 0.54 5.22 -23.78
N ALA A 101 0.39 4.70 -22.55
CA ALA A 101 -0.09 5.47 -21.40
C ALA A 101 0.79 6.71 -21.15
N LEU A 102 2.11 6.56 -21.23
CA LEU A 102 3.08 7.64 -21.04
C LEU A 102 3.03 8.69 -22.15
N GLU A 103 2.91 8.26 -23.41
CA GLU A 103 2.82 9.15 -24.58
C GLU A 103 1.51 9.96 -24.60
N ASN A 104 0.44 9.39 -24.04
CA ASN A 104 -0.85 10.06 -23.84
C ASN A 104 -0.87 11.03 -22.64
N GLY A 105 0.31 11.40 -22.12
CA GLY A 105 0.45 12.43 -21.10
C GLY A 105 0.18 11.98 -19.66
N ILE A 106 0.02 10.66 -19.42
CA ILE A 106 -0.10 10.14 -18.06
C ILE A 106 1.24 10.35 -17.37
N ASP A 107 1.33 11.38 -16.51
CA ASP A 107 2.52 11.60 -15.70
C ASP A 107 2.68 10.39 -14.76
N LEU A 108 3.74 9.61 -15.00
CA LEU A 108 4.09 8.44 -14.20
C LEU A 108 4.14 8.79 -12.70
N ARG A 109 4.50 10.04 -12.34
CA ARG A 109 4.51 10.52 -10.96
C ARG A 109 3.11 10.53 -10.33
N HIS A 110 2.06 10.83 -11.09
CA HIS A 110 0.68 10.84 -10.59
C HIS A 110 0.18 9.42 -10.34
N LEU A 111 0.48 8.47 -11.24
CA LEU A 111 0.19 7.05 -11.02
C LEU A 111 0.99 6.50 -9.82
N MET A 112 2.25 6.89 -9.66
CA MET A 112 3.07 6.51 -8.50
C MET A 112 2.52 7.09 -7.20
N GLY A 113 2.01 8.33 -7.21
CA GLY A 113 1.39 8.96 -6.05
C GLY A 113 0.15 8.20 -5.58
N LEU A 114 -0.71 7.79 -6.51
CA LEU A 114 -1.91 7.01 -6.20
C LEU A 114 -1.59 5.58 -5.77
N GLU A 115 -0.69 4.88 -6.47
CA GLU A 115 -0.25 3.54 -6.08
C GLU A 115 0.38 3.54 -4.69
N SER A 116 1.26 4.53 -4.41
CA SER A 116 1.86 4.70 -3.09
C SER A 116 0.79 4.97 -2.02
N ALA A 117 -0.18 5.84 -2.28
CA ALA A 117 -1.25 6.14 -1.34
C ALA A 117 -2.10 4.90 -0.99
N ILE A 118 -2.32 4.00 -1.97
CA ILE A 118 -3.10 2.77 -1.78
C ILE A 118 -2.28 1.67 -1.09
N THR A 119 -1.01 1.51 -1.46
CA THR A 119 -0.18 0.36 -1.04
C THR A 119 0.66 0.62 0.20
N SER A 120 0.85 1.89 0.59
CA SER A 120 1.61 2.24 1.79
C SER A 120 0.91 1.72 3.05
N PRO A 121 1.66 1.16 4.03
CA PRO A 121 1.11 0.79 5.33
C PRO A 121 0.34 1.94 5.97
N TRP A 122 -0.76 1.63 6.63
CA TRP A 122 -1.58 2.61 7.37
C TRP A 122 -1.06 2.89 8.78
N THR A 123 -0.03 2.17 9.21
CA THR A 123 0.63 2.35 10.50
C THR A 123 2.11 2.61 10.27
N ASP A 124 2.67 3.51 11.06
CA ASP A 124 4.11 3.82 11.08
C ASP A 124 4.91 2.78 11.90
N GLU A 125 4.23 1.80 12.50
CA GLU A 125 4.90 0.78 13.30
C GLU A 125 5.44 -0.34 12.40
N GLU A 126 6.76 -0.43 12.33
CA GLU A 126 7.43 -1.54 11.65
C GLU A 126 7.40 -2.80 12.53
N PRO A 127 7.14 -4.00 11.95
CA PRO A 127 7.26 -5.24 12.69
C PRO A 127 8.67 -5.46 13.23
N ILE A 128 8.79 -5.85 14.49
CA ILE A 128 10.08 -6.04 15.18
C ILE A 128 10.28 -7.53 15.47
N LEU A 129 11.51 -8.01 15.31
CA LEU A 129 11.91 -9.34 15.75
C LEU A 129 12.27 -9.31 17.23
N VAL A 130 11.59 -10.16 17.99
CA VAL A 130 11.71 -10.26 19.44
C VAL A 130 12.07 -11.71 19.79
N PRO A 131 13.06 -11.97 20.66
CA PRO A 131 13.37 -13.33 21.08
C PRO A 131 12.21 -13.95 21.87
N MET A 132 11.95 -15.25 21.69
CA MET A 132 10.87 -15.95 22.39
C MET A 132 10.99 -15.82 23.92
N THR A 133 12.21 -15.72 24.45
CA THR A 133 12.48 -15.51 25.88
C THR A 133 11.95 -14.19 26.41
N GLU A 134 11.87 -13.14 25.59
CA GLU A 134 11.28 -11.86 25.98
C GLU A 134 9.75 -11.95 26.07
N LEU A 135 9.12 -12.67 25.14
CA LEU A 135 7.67 -12.94 25.21
C LEU A 135 7.31 -13.75 26.46
N ILE A 136 8.10 -14.77 26.80
CA ILE A 136 7.92 -15.55 28.03
C ILE A 136 8.08 -14.65 29.26
N LYS A 137 8.99 -13.67 29.26
CA LYS A 137 9.10 -12.72 30.37
C LYS A 137 7.88 -11.81 30.49
N MET A 138 7.30 -11.38 29.37
CA MET A 138 6.15 -10.49 29.34
C MET A 138 4.85 -11.19 29.78
N PHE A 139 4.62 -12.42 29.32
CA PHE A 139 3.34 -13.12 29.50
C PHE A 139 3.43 -14.29 30.50
N GLY A 140 4.63 -14.72 30.89
CA GLY A 140 4.83 -15.78 31.88
C GLY A 140 4.10 -17.08 31.53
N ALA A 141 3.42 -17.65 32.53
CA ALA A 141 2.64 -18.88 32.39
C ALA A 141 1.39 -18.73 31.50
N TYR A 142 0.98 -17.51 31.18
CA TYR A 142 -0.18 -17.26 30.31
C TYR A 142 0.14 -17.48 28.82
N LEU A 143 1.42 -17.52 28.44
CA LEU A 143 1.85 -17.81 27.07
C LEU A 143 1.83 -19.32 26.78
N THR A 144 0.63 -19.89 26.73
CA THR A 144 0.44 -21.30 26.39
C THR A 144 0.63 -21.55 24.89
N PRO A 145 0.86 -22.80 24.46
CA PRO A 145 0.89 -23.16 23.03
C PRO A 145 -0.39 -22.75 22.30
N GLU A 146 -1.56 -22.88 22.95
CA GLU A 146 -2.85 -22.48 22.40
C GLU A 146 -2.95 -20.97 22.21
N ALA A 147 -2.53 -20.18 23.20
CA ALA A 147 -2.52 -18.73 23.12
C ALA A 147 -1.55 -18.24 22.02
N LEU A 148 -0.38 -18.88 21.89
CA LEU A 148 0.59 -18.60 20.83
C LEU A 148 0.02 -18.91 19.44
N ALA A 149 -0.67 -20.04 19.29
CA ALA A 149 -1.34 -20.40 18.04
C ALA A 149 -2.42 -19.37 17.69
N ARG A 150 -3.30 -19.00 18.63
CA ARG A 150 -4.33 -17.97 18.42
C ARG A 150 -3.74 -16.61 18.07
N ALA A 151 -2.68 -16.18 18.75
CA ALA A 151 -2.00 -14.92 18.45
C ALA A 151 -1.38 -14.92 17.05
N THR A 152 -0.91 -16.08 16.58
CA THR A 152 -0.39 -16.28 15.23
C THR A 152 -1.51 -16.27 14.18
N ASP A 153 -2.65 -16.91 14.45
CA ASP A 153 -3.85 -16.88 13.60
C ASP A 153 -4.41 -15.47 13.46
N LEU A 154 -4.33 -14.69 14.53
CA LEU A 154 -4.66 -13.27 14.54
C LEU A 154 -3.55 -12.40 13.93
N ASP A 155 -2.50 -12.94 13.33
CA ASP A 155 -1.40 -12.19 12.69
C ASP A 155 -0.78 -11.11 13.62
N LEU A 156 -0.86 -11.30 14.94
CA LEU A 156 -0.24 -10.39 15.92
C LEU A 156 1.26 -10.63 15.99
N MET A 157 1.67 -11.86 15.73
CA MET A 157 3.04 -12.32 15.75
C MET A 157 3.23 -13.50 14.80
N LYS A 158 4.46 -13.75 14.33
CA LYS A 158 4.83 -14.97 13.60
C LYS A 158 6.13 -15.54 14.16
N PRO A 159 6.15 -16.81 14.61
CA PRO A 159 7.38 -17.47 15.00
C PRO A 159 8.33 -17.63 13.81
N GLU A 160 9.61 -17.27 14.00
CA GLU A 160 10.71 -17.36 13.04
C GLU A 160 11.91 -18.02 13.72
N GLY A 161 11.81 -19.33 13.95
CA GLY A 161 12.82 -20.09 14.69
C GLY A 161 12.86 -19.69 16.16
N ALA A 162 13.99 -19.14 16.62
CA ALA A 162 14.16 -18.65 17.99
C ALA A 162 13.65 -17.21 18.20
N MET A 163 13.38 -16.51 17.10
CA MET A 163 12.82 -15.16 17.10
C MET A 163 11.33 -15.21 16.78
N VAL A 164 10.64 -14.14 17.11
CA VAL A 164 9.24 -13.95 16.77
C VAL A 164 9.07 -12.55 16.19
N ARG A 165 8.52 -12.49 14.99
CA ARG A 165 8.18 -11.23 14.34
C ARG A 165 6.86 -10.71 14.89
N VAL A 166 6.90 -9.66 15.69
CA VAL A 166 5.74 -9.02 16.31
C VAL A 166 5.24 -7.90 15.41
N ARG A 167 3.94 -7.85 15.13
CA ARG A 167 3.34 -6.85 14.24
C ARG A 167 3.30 -5.45 14.87
N SER A 168 3.02 -5.37 16.17
CA SER A 168 3.01 -4.13 16.94
C SER A 168 3.52 -4.39 18.35
N MET A 169 4.64 -3.77 18.71
CA MET A 169 5.18 -3.78 20.07
C MET A 169 4.30 -2.99 21.02
N ARG A 170 3.64 -1.93 20.55
CA ARG A 170 2.67 -1.18 21.37
C ARG A 170 1.50 -2.05 21.81
N THR A 171 0.87 -2.75 20.87
CA THR A 171 -0.23 -3.68 21.18
C THR A 171 0.24 -4.82 22.07
N LEU A 172 1.43 -5.37 21.82
CA LEU A 172 2.01 -6.43 22.65
C LEU A 172 2.19 -5.99 24.11
N ARG A 173 2.76 -4.80 24.33
CA ARG A 173 2.97 -4.25 25.68
C ARG A 173 1.65 -3.97 26.40
N ALA A 174 0.69 -3.35 25.73
CA ALA A 174 -0.64 -3.13 26.30
C ALA A 174 -1.32 -4.46 26.69
N GLY A 175 -1.17 -5.50 25.86
CA GLY A 175 -1.68 -6.83 26.17
C GLY A 175 -1.01 -7.45 27.39
N ALA A 176 0.31 -7.34 27.51
CA ALA A 176 1.05 -7.82 28.67
C ALA A 176 0.64 -7.11 29.97
N GLU A 177 0.43 -5.78 29.92
CA GLU A 177 -0.06 -5.01 31.07
C GLU A 177 -1.45 -5.46 31.51
N LEU A 178 -2.38 -5.67 30.58
CA LEU A 178 -3.72 -6.17 30.89
C LEU A 178 -3.68 -7.57 31.51
N VAL A 179 -2.89 -8.48 30.94
CA VAL A 179 -2.72 -9.84 31.50
C VAL A 179 -2.10 -9.81 32.90
N ALA A 180 -1.17 -8.89 33.16
CA ALA A 180 -0.58 -8.71 34.49
C ALA A 180 -1.60 -8.26 35.55
N THR A 181 -2.73 -7.67 35.17
CA THR A 181 -3.85 -7.36 36.08
C THR A 181 -4.75 -8.55 36.42
N GLY A 182 -4.48 -9.72 35.84
CA GLY A 182 -5.25 -10.95 36.04
C GLY A 182 -6.29 -11.23 34.95
N ILE A 183 -6.30 -10.47 33.86
CA ILE A 183 -7.14 -10.75 32.69
C ILE A 183 -6.57 -11.98 31.96
N PRO A 184 -7.37 -13.03 31.71
CA PRO A 184 -6.90 -14.19 30.98
C PRO A 184 -6.49 -13.82 29.54
N LEU A 185 -5.29 -14.21 29.12
CA LEU A 185 -4.76 -13.89 27.78
C LEU A 185 -5.70 -14.39 26.66
N GLU A 186 -6.32 -15.55 26.83
CA GLU A 186 -7.22 -16.12 25.84
C GLU A 186 -8.50 -15.29 25.65
N GLU A 187 -9.07 -14.77 26.75
CA GLU A 187 -10.22 -13.85 26.68
C GLU A 187 -9.81 -12.53 26.01
N LEU A 188 -8.61 -12.04 26.30
CA LEU A 188 -8.08 -10.84 25.65
C LEU A 188 -7.89 -11.04 24.14
N LEU A 189 -7.41 -12.20 23.70
CA LEU A 189 -7.30 -12.55 22.27
C LEU A 189 -8.68 -12.64 21.59
N ASP A 190 -9.71 -13.10 22.30
CA ASP A 190 -11.08 -13.08 21.79
C ASP A 190 -11.61 -11.66 21.60
N ILE A 191 -11.29 -10.74 22.50
CA ILE A 191 -11.57 -9.29 22.33
C ILE A 191 -10.84 -8.74 21.10
N VAL A 192 -9.57 -9.10 20.87
CA VAL A 192 -8.82 -8.68 19.67
C VAL A 192 -9.48 -9.19 18.39
N ARG A 193 -9.94 -10.45 18.37
CA ARG A 193 -10.67 -11.02 17.22
C ARG A 193 -11.95 -10.23 16.95
N MET A 194 -12.73 -9.96 17.99
CA MET A 194 -13.99 -9.20 17.88
C MET A 194 -13.73 -7.77 17.39
N LEU A 195 -12.72 -7.09 17.96
CA LEU A 195 -12.32 -5.75 17.55
C LEU A 195 -11.96 -5.71 16.06
N ARG A 196 -11.18 -6.67 15.58
CA ARG A 196 -10.80 -6.76 14.17
C ARG A 196 -12.01 -6.85 13.25
N GLY A 197 -12.93 -7.78 13.53
CA GLY A 197 -14.13 -7.95 12.70
C GLY A 197 -14.99 -6.69 12.65
N ASN A 198 -15.14 -6.00 13.78
CA ASN A 198 -15.90 -4.75 13.85
C ASN A 198 -15.21 -3.62 13.08
N VAL A 199 -13.89 -3.46 13.23
CA VAL A 199 -13.12 -2.43 12.53
C VAL A 199 -13.08 -2.70 11.03
N GLU A 200 -12.89 -3.95 10.59
CA GLU A 200 -12.93 -4.33 9.17
C GLU A 200 -14.28 -4.02 8.53
N ARG A 201 -15.38 -4.28 9.25
CA ARG A 201 -16.72 -3.92 8.77
C ARG A 201 -16.86 -2.41 8.57
N VAL A 202 -16.42 -1.61 9.54
CA VAL A 202 -16.46 -0.14 9.45
C VAL A 202 -15.57 0.36 8.32
N ALA A 203 -14.36 -0.19 8.18
CA ALA A 203 -13.43 0.18 7.13
C ALA A 203 -14.01 -0.10 5.73
N ASN A 204 -14.63 -1.26 5.52
CA ASN A 204 -15.29 -1.60 4.26
C ASN A 204 -16.43 -0.64 3.92
N GLU A 205 -17.25 -0.25 4.90
CA GLU A 205 -18.32 0.74 4.69
C GLU A 205 -17.76 2.14 4.38
N LEU A 206 -16.70 2.58 5.05
CA LEU A 206 -16.05 3.85 4.76
C LEU A 206 -15.47 3.86 3.33
N VAL A 207 -14.78 2.79 2.93
CA VAL A 207 -14.26 2.64 1.56
C VAL A 207 -15.40 2.62 0.54
N ARG A 208 -16.51 1.92 0.82
CA ARG A 208 -17.70 1.91 -0.03
C ARG A 208 -18.29 3.32 -0.20
N LEU A 209 -18.47 4.06 0.88
CA LEU A 209 -19.00 5.43 0.83
C LEU A 209 -18.11 6.36 0.02
N VAL A 210 -16.79 6.25 0.16
CA VAL A 210 -15.84 7.03 -0.64
C VAL A 210 -15.89 6.61 -2.11
N GLY A 211 -16.00 5.31 -2.40
CA GLY A 211 -16.24 4.84 -3.77
C GLY A 211 -17.51 5.47 -4.36
N GLU A 212 -18.62 5.41 -3.64
CA GLU A 212 -19.93 5.90 -4.10
C GLU A 212 -20.04 7.42 -4.22
N HIS A 213 -19.32 8.20 -3.42
CA HIS A 213 -19.51 9.66 -3.37
C HIS A 213 -18.33 10.45 -3.95
N VAL A 214 -17.17 9.81 -4.12
CA VAL A 214 -15.97 10.44 -4.66
C VAL A 214 -15.60 9.83 -6.00
N LEU A 215 -15.74 8.51 -6.15
CA LEU A 215 -15.37 7.81 -7.39
C LEU A 215 -16.54 7.65 -8.38
N SER A 216 -17.78 7.87 -7.96
CA SER A 216 -18.97 7.82 -8.83
C SER A 216 -18.96 8.84 -9.97
N ASN A 217 -18.21 9.93 -9.82
CA ASN A 217 -17.96 10.89 -10.90
C ASN A 217 -17.20 10.30 -12.10
N TYR A 218 -16.68 9.07 -11.97
CA TYR A 218 -15.89 8.37 -12.99
C TYR A 218 -16.56 7.08 -13.50
N GLU A 219 -17.81 6.80 -13.12
CA GLU A 219 -18.51 5.55 -13.48
C GLU A 219 -18.71 5.34 -15.00
N THR A 220 -18.62 6.40 -15.81
CA THR A 220 -18.77 6.32 -17.26
C THR A 220 -17.47 6.08 -18.04
N GLU A 221 -16.29 6.18 -17.42
CA GLU A 221 -14.99 5.90 -18.05
C GLU A 221 -14.24 4.80 -17.26
N GLU A 222 -13.62 3.82 -17.93
CA GLU A 222 -12.92 2.69 -17.29
C GLU A 222 -11.76 3.11 -16.36
N LEU A 223 -11.33 4.38 -16.44
CA LEU A 223 -10.32 5.02 -15.58
C LEU A 223 -10.70 6.50 -15.36
N PRO A 224 -10.48 7.06 -14.14
CA PRO A 224 -10.68 8.49 -13.92
C PRO A 224 -9.71 9.32 -14.77
N PRO A 225 -10.07 10.56 -15.17
CA PRO A 225 -9.19 11.48 -15.87
C PRO A 225 -7.86 11.66 -15.15
N GLN A 226 -6.78 11.79 -15.92
CA GLN A 226 -5.41 11.80 -15.39
C GLN A 226 -5.15 12.97 -14.41
N GLU A 227 -5.88 14.07 -14.57
CA GLU A 227 -5.82 15.26 -13.72
C GLU A 227 -6.39 15.02 -12.30
N GLU A 228 -7.14 13.94 -12.11
CA GLU A 228 -7.80 13.58 -10.86
C GLU A 228 -6.97 12.63 -10.00
N PHE A 229 -5.99 11.91 -10.58
CA PHE A 229 -5.13 10.98 -9.82
C PHE A 229 -4.42 11.62 -8.61
N PRO A 230 -3.83 12.84 -8.70
CA PRO A 230 -3.25 13.50 -7.52
C PRO A 230 -4.29 13.79 -6.44
N LYS A 231 -5.49 14.24 -6.82
CA LYS A 231 -6.57 14.54 -5.87
C LYS A 231 -7.06 13.27 -5.16
N LEU A 232 -7.13 12.15 -5.87
CA LEU A 232 -7.46 10.85 -5.29
C LEU A 232 -6.37 10.37 -4.31
N ALA A 233 -5.10 10.52 -4.67
CA ALA A 233 -3.99 10.21 -3.78
C ALA A 233 -4.02 11.07 -2.51
N ASP A 234 -4.22 12.38 -2.65
CA ASP A 234 -4.34 13.33 -1.54
C ASP A 234 -5.54 13.00 -0.65
N LEU A 235 -6.67 12.61 -1.24
CA LEU A 235 -7.84 12.16 -0.48
C LEU A 235 -7.49 10.96 0.39
N VAL A 236 -6.84 9.93 -0.17
CA VAL A 236 -6.44 8.75 0.59
C VAL A 236 -5.53 9.14 1.75
N TRP A 237 -4.53 10.01 1.54
CA TRP A 237 -3.65 10.49 2.60
C TRP A 237 -4.39 11.28 3.68
N ARG A 238 -5.34 12.15 3.30
CA ARG A 238 -6.14 12.93 4.24
C ARG A 238 -7.14 12.09 5.01
N MET A 239 -7.66 11.02 4.41
CA MET A 239 -8.60 10.12 5.07
C MET A 239 -7.98 9.34 6.23
N ARG A 240 -6.70 8.97 6.15
CA ARG A 240 -6.05 8.14 7.17
C ARG A 240 -6.15 8.72 8.59
N PRO A 241 -5.64 9.95 8.86
CA PRO A 241 -5.71 10.51 10.21
C PRO A 241 -7.15 10.83 10.64
N LEU A 242 -8.07 11.09 9.71
CA LEU A 242 -9.48 11.35 10.02
C LEU A 242 -10.20 10.07 10.47
N ALA A 243 -9.97 8.96 9.77
CA ALA A 243 -10.53 7.66 10.13
C ALA A 243 -9.99 7.19 11.50
N GLU A 244 -8.68 7.35 11.73
CA GLU A 244 -8.05 7.04 13.01
C GLU A 244 -8.67 7.88 14.15
N MET A 245 -8.78 9.19 13.97
CA MET A 245 -9.39 10.09 14.95
C MET A 245 -10.83 9.71 15.29
N ALA A 246 -11.64 9.38 14.27
CA ALA A 246 -13.04 8.97 14.46
C ALA A 246 -13.15 7.64 15.24
N VAL A 247 -12.33 6.65 14.88
CA VAL A 247 -12.30 5.35 15.58
C VAL A 247 -11.88 5.52 17.04
N HIS A 248 -10.87 6.36 17.33
CA HIS A 248 -10.46 6.64 18.69
C HIS A 248 -11.55 7.33 19.52
N ALA A 249 -12.23 8.32 18.95
CA ALA A 249 -13.33 9.00 19.62
C ALA A 249 -14.50 8.04 19.93
N GLU A 250 -14.88 7.20 18.97
CA GLU A 250 -15.96 6.22 19.18
C GLU A 250 -15.57 5.11 20.17
N LEU A 251 -14.31 4.68 20.16
CA LEU A 251 -13.81 3.74 21.17
C LEU A 251 -13.89 4.35 22.58
N ALA A 252 -13.44 5.60 22.75
CA ALA A 252 -13.50 6.28 24.04
C ALA A 252 -14.94 6.40 24.55
N ARG A 253 -15.87 6.84 23.70
CA ARG A 253 -17.29 6.94 24.01
C ARG A 253 -17.90 5.57 24.37
N ALA A 254 -17.57 4.52 23.62
CA ALA A 254 -18.07 3.17 23.88
C ALA A 254 -17.55 2.62 25.23
N MET A 255 -16.27 2.85 25.55
CA MET A 255 -15.66 2.46 26.81
C MET A 255 -16.26 3.19 28.01
N GLU A 256 -16.50 4.50 27.91
CA GLU A 256 -17.15 5.28 28.97
C GLU A 256 -18.56 4.75 29.29
N ASN A 257 -19.33 4.43 28.26
CA ASN A 257 -20.66 3.84 28.42
C ASN A 257 -20.60 2.44 29.06
N ALA A 258 -19.65 1.60 28.65
CA ALA A 258 -19.47 0.26 29.21
C ALA A 258 -19.03 0.31 30.68
N ALA A 259 -18.07 1.16 31.01
CA ALA A 259 -17.59 1.35 32.38
C ALA A 259 -18.68 1.87 33.30
N SER A 260 -19.45 2.87 32.86
CA SER A 260 -20.56 3.44 33.64
C SER A 260 -21.62 2.39 33.94
N ARG A 261 -21.99 1.55 32.96
CA ARG A 261 -22.96 0.45 33.16
C ARG A 261 -22.46 -0.57 34.17
N LEU A 262 -21.21 -1.03 34.03
CA LEU A 262 -20.63 -2.00 34.96
C LEU A 262 -20.60 -1.48 36.40
N LEU A 263 -20.28 -0.20 36.60
CA LEU A 263 -20.27 0.43 37.91
C LEU A 263 -21.69 0.52 38.50
N SER A 264 -22.67 0.94 37.71
CA SER A 264 -24.07 0.99 38.12
C SER A 264 -24.59 -0.40 38.53
N ASP A 265 -24.36 -1.42 37.70
CA ASP A 265 -24.80 -2.79 37.97
C ASP A 265 -24.16 -3.33 39.26
N ARG A 266 -22.87 -3.04 39.50
CA ARG A 266 -22.19 -3.44 40.74
C ARG A 266 -22.75 -2.71 41.96
N LEU A 267 -23.01 -1.41 41.87
CA LEU A 267 -23.56 -0.62 42.96
C LEU A 267 -24.97 -1.09 43.33
N GLU A 268 -25.83 -1.36 42.34
CA GLU A 268 -27.18 -1.89 42.54
C GLU A 268 -27.13 -3.24 43.28
N ASN A 269 -26.27 -4.16 42.84
CA ASN A 269 -26.06 -5.44 43.50
C ASN A 269 -25.57 -5.31 44.95
N ILE A 270 -24.72 -4.33 45.25
CA ILE A 270 -24.24 -4.07 46.62
C ILE A 270 -25.38 -3.53 47.48
N ILE A 271 -26.13 -2.55 46.98
CA ILE A 271 -27.27 -1.95 47.69
C ILE A 271 -28.34 -3.00 48.00
N GLU A 272 -28.66 -3.87 47.04
CA GLU A 272 -29.60 -4.98 47.25
C GLU A 272 -29.13 -5.95 48.33
N ARG A 273 -27.85 -6.33 48.34
CA ARG A 273 -27.28 -7.22 49.39
C ARG A 273 -27.37 -6.57 50.76
N MET A 274 -27.02 -5.28 50.87
CA MET A 274 -27.10 -4.54 52.13
C MET A 274 -28.54 -4.39 52.65
N ALA A 275 -29.53 -4.25 51.76
CA ALA A 275 -30.94 -4.20 52.14
C ALA A 275 -31.42 -5.56 52.70
N ARG A 276 -31.08 -6.67 52.04
CA ARG A 276 -31.46 -8.03 52.49
C ARG A 276 -30.82 -8.43 53.82
N GLU A 277 -29.60 -7.98 54.10
CA GLU A 277 -28.93 -8.22 55.39
C GLU A 277 -29.52 -7.40 56.55
N LYS A 278 -30.14 -6.25 56.26
CA LYS A 278 -30.84 -5.43 57.27
C LYS A 278 -32.21 -6.00 57.65
N ASP A 279 -32.93 -6.59 56.71
CA ASP A 279 -34.27 -7.17 56.95
C ASP A 279 -34.21 -8.55 57.64
N SER A 280 -33.02 -9.16 57.73
CA SER A 280 -32.81 -10.48 58.35
C SER A 280 -32.28 -10.41 59.80
N LYS A 281 -32.20 -9.21 60.40
CA LYS A 281 -31.83 -8.94 61.80
C LYS A 281 -33.00 -8.33 62.56
#